data_AF-A0A9E2V2Y7-F1
#
_entry.id   AF-A0A9E2V2Y7-F1
#
_cell.length_a   1.000
_cell.length_b   1.000
_cell.length_c   1.000
_cell.angle_alpha   90.00
_cell.angle_beta   90.00
_cell.angle_gamma   90.00
#
_symmetry.space_group_name_H-M   'P 1'
#
loop_
_entity.id
_entity.type
_entity.pdbx_description
1 polymer ?
#
loop_
_entity_poly.entity_id
_entity_poly.type
_entity_poly.pdbx_seq_one_letter_code
_entity_poly.pdbx_strand_id
1 'polypeptide(L)'
;MAGFIRFQSTAPSRSGRFPGVFAMANGLARQGRLSAIDVAWWRASNAHLTASYVDPSTVAPECYDRTVNPGARAWFKESAGDQIELAREYL
;
A
#
# COMPACT_ATOMS: atom_id res chain seq x y z
N MET A 1 3.46 21.09 -12.72
CA MET A 1 3.77 20.32 -11.50
C MET A 1 3.08 18.97 -11.65
N ALA A 2 3.76 17.86 -11.41
CA ALA A 2 3.10 16.55 -11.37
C ALA A 2 2.43 16.36 -10.01
N GLY A 3 1.14 16.03 -9.99
CA GLY A 3 0.42 15.72 -8.76
C GLY A 3 0.86 14.37 -8.17
N PHE A 4 0.56 14.17 -6.89
CA PHE A 4 0.74 12.89 -6.20
C PHE A 4 -0.56 12.46 -5.54
N ILE A 5 -0.87 11.17 -5.62
CA ILE A 5 -2.10 10.57 -5.09
C ILE A 5 -1.73 9.52 -4.04
N ARG A 6 -2.51 9.46 -2.96
CA ARG A 6 -2.38 8.44 -1.92
C ARG A 6 -3.73 8.06 -1.36
N PHE A 7 -4.03 6.77 -1.39
CA PHE A 7 -5.17 6.17 -0.70
C PHE A 7 -4.77 5.76 0.71
N GLN A 8 -5.48 6.28 1.71
CA GLN A 8 -5.25 5.96 3.12
C GLN A 8 -6.55 5.98 3.91
N SER A 9 -6.53 5.32 5.06
CA SER A 9 -7.61 5.37 6.04
C SER A 9 -7.96 6.82 6.39
N THR A 10 -9.24 7.07 6.64
CA THR A 10 -9.74 8.33 7.22
C THR A 10 -9.50 8.41 8.73
N ALA A 11 -9.24 7.27 9.38
CA ALA A 11 -8.96 7.17 10.82
C ALA A 11 -7.50 6.72 11.09
N PRO A 12 -6.84 7.25 12.13
CA PRO A 12 -5.51 6.82 12.52
C PRO A 12 -5.54 5.43 13.17
N SER A 13 -4.46 4.68 12.99
CA SER A 13 -4.15 3.47 13.75
C SER A 13 -3.73 3.80 15.19
N ARG A 14 -3.55 2.77 16.03
CA ARG A 14 -3.07 2.92 17.44
C ARG A 14 -1.74 3.68 17.56
N SER A 15 -0.93 3.70 16.50
CA SER A 15 0.33 4.46 16.46
C SER A 15 0.19 5.89 15.93
N GLY A 16 -1.04 6.39 15.77
CA GLY A 16 -1.35 7.72 15.23
C GLY A 16 -1.21 7.84 13.71
N ARG A 17 -0.88 6.75 13.00
CA ARG A 17 -0.63 6.75 11.55
C ARG A 17 -1.89 6.40 10.78
N PHE A 18 -2.10 7.06 9.64
CA PHE A 18 -3.15 6.72 8.68
C PHE A 18 -2.63 5.64 7.72
N PRO A 19 -3.00 4.35 7.91
CA PRO A 19 -2.50 3.27 7.07
C PRO A 19 -2.95 3.47 5.62
N GLY A 20 -2.05 3.14 4.68
CA GLY A 20 -2.41 3.08 3.26
C GLY A 20 -3.34 1.90 2.97
N VAL A 21 -4.01 1.94 1.81
CA VAL A 21 -4.99 0.93 1.40
C VAL A 21 -4.48 -0.52 1.51
N PHE A 22 -3.26 -0.79 1.03
CA PHE A 22 -2.65 -2.12 1.12
C PHE A 22 -2.42 -2.59 2.57
N ALA A 23 -2.02 -1.67 3.47
CA ALA A 23 -1.80 -2.02 4.87
C ALA A 23 -3.12 -2.43 5.55
N MET A 24 -4.25 -1.81 5.16
CA MET A 24 -5.58 -2.18 5.65
C MET A 24 -6.00 -3.55 5.14
N ALA A 25 -5.92 -3.80 3.83
CA ALA A 25 -6.27 -5.11 3.24
C ALA A 25 -5.40 -6.24 3.80
N ASN A 26 -4.09 -6.02 3.93
CA ASN A 26 -3.18 -6.97 4.56
C ASN A 26 -3.53 -7.24 6.03
N GLY A 27 -4.02 -6.22 6.76
CA GLY A 27 -4.50 -6.36 8.12
C GLY A 27 -5.74 -7.24 8.21
N LEU A 28 -6.73 -7.02 7.34
CA LEU A 28 -7.94 -7.83 7.25
C LEU A 28 -7.61 -9.29 6.90
N ALA A 29 -6.73 -9.50 5.92
CA ALA A 29 -6.28 -10.83 5.51
C ALA A 29 -5.63 -11.59 6.67
N ARG A 30 -4.71 -10.96 7.40
CA ARG A 30 -4.03 -11.56 8.56
C ARG A 30 -4.98 -11.88 9.72
N GLN A 31 -6.07 -11.12 9.85
CA GLN A 31 -7.10 -11.35 10.86
C GLN A 31 -8.15 -12.37 10.42
N GLY A 32 -8.04 -12.95 9.22
CA GLY A 32 -9.04 -13.89 8.68
C GLY A 32 -10.41 -13.24 8.43
N ARG A 33 -10.44 -11.92 8.18
CA ARG A 33 -11.68 -11.15 8.00
C ARG A 33 -12.11 -10.96 6.54
N LEU A 34 -11.33 -11.49 5.60
CA LEU A 34 -11.64 -11.48 4.18
C LEU A 34 -12.45 -12.73 3.81
N SER A 35 -13.35 -12.61 2.84
CA SER A 35 -14.02 -13.78 2.26
C SER A 35 -13.01 -14.65 1.49
N ALA A 36 -13.37 -15.88 1.16
CA ALA A 36 -12.48 -16.76 0.38
C ALA A 36 -12.14 -16.17 -1.01
N ILE A 37 -13.11 -15.50 -1.64
CA ILE A 37 -12.93 -14.83 -2.93
C ILE A 37 -11.96 -13.66 -2.76
N ASP A 38 -12.14 -12.83 -1.74
CA ASP A 38 -11.28 -11.68 -1.49
C ASP A 38 -9.85 -12.10 -1.15
N VAL A 39 -9.66 -13.20 -0.40
CA VAL A 39 -8.33 -13.76 -0.11
C VAL A 39 -7.64 -14.20 -1.39
N ALA A 40 -8.34 -14.87 -2.31
CA ALA A 40 -7.78 -15.32 -3.58
C ALA A 40 -7.35 -14.13 -4.45
N TRP A 41 -8.24 -13.15 -4.60
CA TRP A 41 -7.94 -11.91 -5.34
C TRP A 41 -6.77 -11.15 -4.69
N TRP A 42 -6.82 -10.90 -3.38
CA TRP A 42 -5.78 -10.19 -2.64
C TRP A 42 -4.39 -10.82 -2.82
N ARG A 43 -4.30 -12.16 -2.79
CA ARG A 43 -3.05 -12.88 -3.04
C ARG A 43 -2.55 -12.68 -4.46
N ALA A 44 -3.43 -12.82 -5.46
CA ALA A 44 -3.08 -12.67 -6.87
C ALA A 44 -2.60 -11.25 -7.17
N SER A 45 -3.33 -10.24 -6.72
CA SER A 45 -2.99 -8.83 -6.90
C SER A 45 -1.66 -8.46 -6.23
N ASN A 46 -1.44 -8.89 -4.99
CA ASN A 46 -0.17 -8.65 -4.30
C ASN A 46 1.00 -9.35 -4.99
N ALA A 47 0.82 -10.59 -5.45
CA ALA A 47 1.87 -11.33 -6.16
C ALA A 47 2.23 -10.65 -7.49
N HIS A 48 1.24 -10.19 -8.26
CA HIS A 48 1.46 -9.43 -9.48
C HIS A 48 2.24 -8.13 -9.22
N LEU A 49 1.83 -7.36 -8.20
CA LEU A 49 2.53 -6.11 -7.84
C LEU A 49 3.97 -6.36 -7.38
N THR A 50 4.21 -7.37 -6.54
CA THR A 50 5.56 -7.74 -6.09
C THR A 50 6.45 -8.17 -7.26
N ALA A 51 5.91 -8.85 -8.26
CA ALA A 51 6.66 -9.23 -9.45
C ALA A 51 6.91 -8.05 -10.39
N SER A 52 6.00 -7.08 -10.44
CA SER A 52 6.05 -5.95 -11.39
C SER A 52 6.87 -4.77 -10.90
N TYR A 53 7.04 -4.61 -9.58
CA TYR A 53 7.68 -3.44 -9.00
C TYR A 53 8.74 -3.83 -7.97
N VAL A 54 9.92 -3.21 -8.10
CA VAL A 54 11.02 -3.39 -7.15
C VAL A 54 10.60 -2.82 -5.78
N ASP A 55 10.80 -3.61 -4.73
CA ASP A 55 10.66 -3.12 -3.37
C ASP A 55 11.77 -2.09 -3.10
N PRO A 56 11.43 -0.81 -2.86
CA PRO A 56 12.42 0.24 -2.65
C PRO A 56 13.34 -0.04 -1.44
N SER A 57 12.89 -0.83 -0.46
CA SER A 57 13.72 -1.22 0.69
C SER A 57 14.85 -2.18 0.33
N THR A 58 14.78 -2.84 -0.83
CA THR A 58 15.89 -3.67 -1.35
C THR A 58 16.96 -2.86 -2.07
N VAL A 59 16.63 -1.62 -2.49
CA VAL A 59 17.55 -0.70 -3.17
C VAL A 59 18.10 0.34 -2.18
N ALA A 60 17.25 0.87 -1.30
CA ALA A 60 17.57 1.85 -0.27
C ALA A 60 16.95 1.39 1.07
N PRO A 61 17.66 0.55 1.85
CA PRO A 61 17.12 -0.05 3.08
C PRO A 61 16.61 0.95 4.12
N GLU A 62 17.17 2.16 4.15
CA GLU A 62 16.83 3.24 5.07
C GLU A 62 15.61 4.06 4.64
N CYS A 63 15.04 3.82 3.45
CA CYS A 63 13.97 4.67 2.90
C CYS A 63 12.72 4.76 3.79
N TYR A 64 12.46 3.75 4.61
CA TYR A 64 11.38 3.73 5.60
C TYR A 64 11.85 3.70 7.06
N ASP A 65 13.15 3.89 7.32
CA ASP A 65 13.68 4.06 8.66
C ASP A 65 12.99 5.26 9.32
N ARG A 66 12.45 5.07 10.53
CA ARG A 66 11.62 6.08 11.19
C ARG A 66 12.46 7.12 11.95
N THR A 67 13.70 6.79 12.27
CA THR A 67 14.66 7.69 12.90
C THR A 67 15.22 8.65 11.85
N VAL A 68 15.53 8.13 10.66
CA VAL A 68 16.05 8.92 9.53
C VAL A 68 14.92 9.62 8.78
N ASN A 69 13.84 8.90 8.48
CA ASN A 69 12.72 9.36 7.63
C ASN A 69 11.36 9.17 8.33
N PRO A 70 11.05 9.91 9.41
CA PRO A 70 9.83 9.72 10.22
C PRO A 70 8.51 9.85 9.40
N GLY A 71 8.56 10.67 8.35
CA GLY A 71 7.45 10.94 7.44
C GLY A 71 7.38 10.06 6.19
N ALA A 72 8.28 9.09 5.99
CA ALA A 72 8.35 8.32 4.76
C ALA A 72 7.03 7.59 4.44
N ARG A 73 6.50 7.80 3.23
CA ARG A 73 5.26 7.20 2.72
C ARG A 73 5.40 6.98 1.22
N ALA A 74 4.82 5.89 0.72
CA ALA A 74 4.67 5.67 -0.72
C ALA A 74 3.53 6.55 -1.29
N TRP A 75 3.75 7.10 -2.48
CA TRP A 75 2.78 7.90 -3.23
C TRP A 75 2.76 7.43 -4.68
N PHE A 76 1.60 7.53 -5.32
CA PHE A 76 1.50 7.40 -6.76
C PHE A 76 1.77 8.76 -7.40
N LYS A 77 2.52 8.78 -8.49
CA LYS A 77 2.46 9.92 -9.41
C LYS A 77 1.05 9.95 -9.99
N GLU A 78 0.47 11.13 -10.17
CA GLU A 78 -0.86 11.27 -10.78
C GLU A 78 -0.94 10.63 -12.18
N SER A 79 0.17 10.61 -12.92
CA SER A 79 0.28 9.95 -14.22
C SER A 79 0.33 8.42 -14.17
N ALA A 80 0.39 7.80 -12.98
CA ALA A 80 0.46 6.36 -12.80
C ALA A 80 -0.95 5.73 -12.85
N GLY A 81 -1.65 5.92 -13.97
CA GLY A 81 -3.07 5.59 -14.13
C GLY A 81 -3.38 4.13 -13.79
N ASP A 82 -2.66 3.19 -14.41
CA ASP A 82 -2.88 1.75 -14.22
C ASP A 82 -2.72 1.33 -12.75
N GLN A 83 -1.72 1.89 -12.06
CA GLN A 83 -1.46 1.59 -10.65
C GLN A 83 -2.51 2.21 -9.72
N ILE A 84 -3.01 3.40 -10.07
CA ILE A 84 -4.08 4.07 -9.35
C ILE A 84 -5.37 3.26 -9.48
N GLU A 85 -5.73 2.83 -10.68
CA GLU A 85 -6.94 2.02 -10.91
C GLU A 85 -6.86 0.67 -10.21
N LEU A 86 -5.72 -0.01 -10.27
CA LEU A 86 -5.52 -1.24 -9.48
C LEU A 86 -5.69 -0.98 -7.98
N ALA A 87 -5.14 0.12 -7.46
CA ALA A 87 -5.29 0.47 -6.05
C ALA A 87 -6.74 0.80 -5.67
N ARG A 88 -7.58 1.25 -6.60
CA ARG A 88 -9.02 1.47 -6.36
C ARG A 88 -9.79 0.19 -6.15
N GLU A 89 -9.36 -0.94 -6.72
CA GLU A 89 -9.99 -2.24 -6.49
C GLU A 89 -9.89 -2.71 -5.03
N TYR A 90 -9.02 -2.10 -4.21
CA TYR A 90 -8.91 -2.38 -2.77
C TYR A 90 -9.86 -1.53 -1.90
N LEU A 91 -10.65 -0.61 -2.47
CA LEU A 91 -11.57 0.30 -1.76
C LEU A 91 -12.99 -0.28 -1.70
#